data_AF-A0AAU9T999-F1
#
_entry.id   AF-A0AAU9T999-F1
#
_cell.length_a   1.000
_cell.length_b   1.000
_cell.length_c   1.000
_cell.angle_alpha   90.00
_cell.angle_beta   90.00
_cell.angle_gamma   90.00
#
_symmetry.space_group_name_H-M   'P 1'
#
loop_
_entity.id
_entity.type
_entity.pdbx_description
1 polymer ?
#
loop_
_entity_poly.entity_id
_entity_poly.type
_entity_poly.pdbx_seq_one_letter_code
_entity_poly.pdbx_strand_id
1 'polypeptide(L)'
;MSTLKNTTLVNRDSQSSIIRASIIQASTVYNDTPKTIEKAEKLIAEAASGGSELVVFPEAFIGRYPRGFRFGMGVGVFNEDGRDEFRKYHASVIHVPGPEVEKLAEIARVYNVYLVMGAIEKDGYTLYCTALFFSSEGRFLGKHRKVMPTTTERCIWGYGDGSTIPVYDTPLGKLGAAICWENRMPLYRTALYAKGVEIYCAPTADGSKEWKSSMLHIALEGGCFVLSACQFCRRKDFPEHPDYLFTDCMMTKNLILLLPRAVVSSFHHWERFLLDQTLNQRVSSQLILILVMSQEPSYTSMWWDIT
;
A
#
# COMPACT_ATOMS: atom_id res chain seq x y z
N MET A 1 -14.09 1.81 56.34
CA MET A 1 -13.97 3.11 55.62
C MET A 1 -13.05 2.85 54.43
N SER A 2 -13.61 2.65 53.24
CA SER A 2 -13.77 3.70 52.19
C SER A 2 -12.42 3.96 51.49
N THR A 3 -12.20 3.77 50.18
CA THR A 3 -13.15 3.83 49.05
C THR A 3 -12.55 3.09 47.85
N LEU A 4 -13.33 2.17 47.25
CA LEU A 4 -13.19 1.76 45.86
C LEU A 4 -13.42 2.99 44.98
N LYS A 5 -12.43 3.39 44.17
CA LYS A 5 -12.64 4.40 43.13
C LYS A 5 -13.09 3.70 41.86
N ASN A 6 -14.31 4.04 41.46
CA ASN A 6 -15.00 3.69 40.23
C ASN A 6 -14.06 3.68 39.02
N THR A 7 -13.72 2.47 38.55
CA THR A 7 -13.39 2.27 37.14
C THR A 7 -14.73 2.23 36.42
N THR A 8 -15.11 3.34 35.79
CA THR A 8 -16.25 3.37 34.88
C THR A 8 -15.95 2.35 33.79
N LEU A 9 -16.64 1.21 33.84
CA LEU A 9 -16.67 0.23 32.76
C LEU A 9 -17.20 0.98 31.53
N VAL A 10 -16.31 1.33 30.61
CA VAL A 10 -16.72 1.71 29.26
C VAL A 10 -17.36 0.46 28.70
N ASN A 11 -18.69 0.47 28.66
CA ASN A 11 -19.48 -0.56 28.01
C ASN A 11 -19.14 -0.49 26.52
N ARG A 12 -18.10 -1.24 26.10
CA ARG A 12 -17.88 -1.55 24.68
C ARG A 12 -18.97 -2.54 24.34
N ASP A 13 -20.14 -2.03 23.96
CA ASP A 13 -21.11 -2.82 23.21
C ASP A 13 -20.34 -3.36 22.01
N SER A 14 -19.99 -4.66 22.06
CA SER A 14 -19.20 -5.34 21.05
C SER A 14 -20.10 -5.63 19.85
N GLN A 15 -20.54 -4.58 19.18
CA GLN A 15 -21.15 -4.69 17.88
C GLN A 15 -20.01 -4.96 16.90
N SER A 16 -20.09 -6.08 16.17
CA SER A 16 -19.07 -6.41 15.20
C SER A 16 -19.05 -5.34 14.10
N SER A 17 -18.01 -4.49 14.07
CA SER A 17 -17.90 -3.47 13.03
C SER A 17 -17.33 -4.13 11.78
N ILE A 18 -18.17 -4.28 10.75
CA ILE A 18 -17.73 -4.69 9.43
C ILE A 18 -17.10 -3.47 8.76
N ILE A 19 -15.81 -3.54 8.41
CA ILE A 19 -15.05 -2.52 7.71
C ILE A 19 -15.00 -2.88 6.23
N ARG A 20 -15.09 -1.91 5.34
CA ARG A 20 -14.81 -2.13 3.91
C ARG A 20 -13.46 -1.56 3.52
N ALA A 21 -12.58 -2.35 2.91
CA ALA A 21 -11.29 -1.88 2.41
C ALA A 21 -11.14 -2.11 0.91
N SER A 22 -10.44 -1.23 0.22
CA SER A 22 -10.08 -1.39 -1.19
C SER A 22 -8.57 -1.47 -1.35
N ILE A 23 -8.13 -2.38 -2.21
CA ILE A 23 -6.73 -2.49 -2.57
C ILE A 23 -6.57 -2.16 -4.04
N ILE A 24 -5.72 -1.19 -4.33
CA ILE A 24 -5.54 -0.66 -5.68
C ILE A 24 -4.40 -1.40 -6.38
N GLN A 25 -4.68 -1.90 -7.58
CA GLN A 25 -3.70 -2.42 -8.53
C GLN A 25 -3.64 -1.49 -9.74
N ALA A 26 -2.69 -0.57 -9.71
CA ALA A 26 -2.57 0.48 -10.71
C ALA A 26 -1.09 0.85 -10.92
N SER A 27 -0.78 1.36 -12.11
CA SER A 27 0.49 2.04 -12.37
C SER A 27 0.36 3.54 -12.16
N THR A 28 1.51 4.16 -11.90
CA THR A 28 1.69 5.61 -11.93
C THR A 28 1.60 6.17 -13.36
N VAL A 29 1.40 7.49 -13.52
CA VAL A 29 1.63 8.16 -14.81
C VAL A 29 3.10 8.54 -14.88
N TYR A 30 3.79 8.15 -15.95
CA TYR A 30 5.24 8.29 -16.04
C TYR A 30 5.70 9.76 -15.91
N ASN A 31 6.53 10.04 -14.90
CA ASN A 31 7.11 11.37 -14.61
C ASN A 31 6.08 12.52 -14.47
N ASP A 32 4.81 12.21 -14.16
CA ASP A 32 3.76 13.22 -14.03
C ASP A 32 3.00 13.00 -12.72
N THR A 33 3.52 13.62 -11.65
CA THR A 33 2.93 13.53 -10.31
C THR A 33 1.53 14.14 -10.25
N PRO A 34 1.25 15.34 -10.81
CA PRO A 34 -0.11 15.88 -10.87
C PRO A 34 -1.11 14.92 -11.53
N LYS A 35 -0.81 14.39 -12.71
CA LYS A 35 -1.70 13.41 -13.37
C LYS A 35 -1.82 12.09 -12.59
N THR A 36 -0.78 11.69 -11.88
CA THR A 36 -0.84 10.51 -11.01
C THR A 36 -1.78 10.73 -9.83
N ILE A 37 -1.79 11.93 -9.23
CA ILE A 37 -2.75 12.30 -8.17
C ILE A 37 -4.17 12.34 -8.73
N GLU A 38 -4.40 12.91 -9.91
CA GLU A 38 -5.72 12.86 -10.58
C GLU A 38 -6.18 11.41 -10.82
N LYS A 39 -5.26 10.53 -11.20
CA LYS A 39 -5.53 9.09 -11.36
C LYS A 39 -5.87 8.44 -10.02
N ALA A 40 -5.14 8.77 -8.95
CA ALA A 40 -5.42 8.29 -7.60
C ALA A 40 -6.81 8.75 -7.13
N GLU A 41 -7.16 10.01 -7.35
CA GLU A 41 -8.46 10.60 -6.99
C GLU A 41 -9.62 9.84 -7.65
N LYS A 42 -9.52 9.53 -8.94
CA LYS A 42 -10.53 8.72 -9.65
C LYS A 42 -10.70 7.32 -9.04
N LEU A 43 -9.59 6.63 -8.73
CA LEU A 43 -9.64 5.30 -8.13
C LEU A 43 -10.18 5.33 -6.70
N ILE A 44 -9.86 6.38 -5.93
CA ILE A 44 -10.40 6.58 -4.59
C ILE A 44 -11.90 6.85 -4.66
N ALA A 45 -12.36 7.68 -5.61
CA ALA A 45 -13.77 7.96 -5.83
C ALA A 45 -14.57 6.69 -6.15
N GLU A 46 -14.03 5.85 -7.05
CA GLU A 46 -14.61 4.56 -7.39
C GLU A 46 -14.64 3.60 -6.18
N ALA A 47 -13.55 3.50 -5.41
CA ALA A 47 -13.49 2.70 -4.19
C ALA A 47 -14.53 3.15 -3.14
N ALA A 48 -14.64 4.47 -2.94
CA ALA A 48 -15.61 5.09 -2.03
C ALA A 48 -17.05 4.87 -2.49
N SER A 49 -17.31 4.89 -3.81
CA SER A 49 -18.63 4.53 -4.37
C SER A 49 -19.03 3.08 -4.09
N GLY A 50 -18.04 2.20 -3.91
CA GLY A 50 -18.23 0.82 -3.42
C GLY A 50 -18.45 0.71 -1.91
N GLY A 51 -18.43 1.82 -1.18
CA GLY A 51 -18.55 1.90 0.27
C GLY A 51 -17.26 1.58 1.03
N SER A 52 -16.09 1.71 0.40
CA SER A 52 -14.81 1.49 1.08
C SER A 52 -14.54 2.58 2.11
N GLU A 53 -14.06 2.18 3.28
CA GLU A 53 -13.63 3.06 4.38
C GLU A 53 -12.10 3.15 4.47
N LEU A 54 -11.37 2.17 3.92
CA LEU A 54 -9.91 2.16 3.82
C LEU A 54 -9.49 1.90 2.37
N VAL A 55 -8.51 2.65 1.86
CA VAL A 55 -7.94 2.43 0.52
C VAL A 55 -6.41 2.31 0.62
N VAL A 56 -5.85 1.26 0.04
CA VAL A 56 -4.41 0.95 0.07
C VAL A 56 -3.83 0.97 -1.34
N PHE A 57 -2.83 1.82 -1.56
CA PHE A 57 -2.12 1.94 -2.84
C PHE A 57 -0.78 1.19 -2.85
N PRO A 58 -0.27 0.82 -4.05
CA PRO A 58 1.03 0.16 -4.20
C PRO A 58 2.24 0.98 -3.75
N GLU A 59 3.38 0.28 -3.61
CA GLU A 59 4.69 0.88 -3.37
C GLU A 59 5.04 1.89 -4.47
N ALA A 60 5.57 3.05 -4.07
CA ALA A 60 6.05 4.09 -4.98
C ALA A 60 5.04 4.49 -6.08
N PHE A 61 3.76 4.53 -5.75
CA PHE A 61 2.70 4.93 -6.67
C PHE A 61 2.85 6.41 -7.06
N ILE A 62 2.98 7.29 -6.07
CA ILE A 62 3.38 8.70 -6.30
C ILE A 62 4.90 8.75 -6.47
N GLY A 63 5.37 9.42 -7.51
CA GLY A 63 6.81 9.54 -7.81
C GLY A 63 7.43 8.34 -8.52
N ARG A 64 6.66 7.28 -8.82
CA ARG A 64 7.04 6.10 -9.64
C ARG A 64 8.08 5.14 -9.02
N TYR A 65 7.76 3.85 -9.10
CA TYR A 65 8.75 2.77 -9.02
C TYR A 65 9.55 2.65 -10.35
N PRO A 66 10.88 2.86 -10.36
CA PRO A 66 11.69 2.83 -11.59
C PRO A 66 11.98 1.38 -12.05
N ARG A 67 10.92 0.66 -12.40
CA ARG A 67 10.98 -0.75 -12.75
C ARG A 67 11.96 -0.99 -13.89
N GLY A 68 12.88 -1.92 -13.69
CA GLY A 68 13.83 -2.39 -14.71
C GLY A 68 14.76 -1.31 -15.27
N PHE A 69 14.77 -0.11 -14.71
CA PHE A 69 15.59 1.00 -15.18
C PHE A 69 16.89 1.07 -14.37
N ARG A 70 18.04 1.03 -15.06
CA ARG A 70 19.35 0.94 -14.40
C ARG A 70 19.97 2.29 -14.03
N PHE A 71 19.43 3.41 -14.52
CA PHE A 71 20.06 4.73 -14.40
C PHE A 71 21.53 4.73 -14.85
N GLY A 72 21.87 4.02 -15.92
CA GLY A 72 23.23 3.97 -16.44
C GLY A 72 24.28 3.36 -15.52
N MET A 73 23.87 2.68 -14.44
CA MET A 73 24.78 2.18 -13.42
C MET A 73 25.39 0.82 -13.82
N GLY A 74 26.71 0.75 -13.68
CA GLY A 74 27.50 -0.47 -13.67
C GLY A 74 28.54 -0.41 -12.55
N VAL A 75 29.23 -1.52 -12.29
CA VAL A 75 30.30 -1.54 -11.27
C VAL A 75 31.41 -0.58 -11.68
N GLY A 76 31.54 0.54 -10.96
CA GLY A 76 32.54 1.59 -11.23
C GLY A 76 32.29 2.42 -12.49
N VAL A 77 31.12 2.30 -13.13
CA VAL A 77 30.79 2.99 -14.39
C VAL A 77 29.42 3.65 -14.29
N PHE A 78 29.33 4.88 -14.78
CA PHE A 78 28.09 5.66 -14.84
C PHE A 78 28.06 6.45 -16.15
N ASN A 79 27.01 6.29 -16.96
CA ASN A 79 26.83 7.09 -18.17
C ASN A 79 26.13 8.44 -17.88
N GLU A 80 26.18 9.37 -18.84
CA GLU A 80 25.55 10.69 -18.72
C GLU A 80 24.02 10.60 -18.74
N ASP A 81 23.46 9.75 -19.62
CA ASP A 81 22.02 9.54 -19.75
C ASP A 81 21.37 9.13 -18.40
N GLY A 82 22.03 8.25 -17.66
CA GLY A 82 21.59 7.79 -16.34
C GLY A 82 21.57 8.90 -15.29
N ARG A 83 22.54 9.83 -15.34
CA ARG A 83 22.56 11.02 -14.48
C ARG A 83 21.41 11.95 -14.81
N ASP A 84 21.15 12.17 -16.09
CA ASP A 84 20.03 13.00 -16.54
C ASP A 84 18.67 12.38 -16.19
N GLU A 85 18.52 11.06 -16.32
CA GLU A 85 17.31 10.36 -15.91
C GLU A 85 17.11 10.37 -14.40
N PHE A 86 18.18 10.27 -13.60
CA PHE A 86 18.08 10.44 -12.16
C PHE A 86 17.68 11.88 -11.78
N ARG A 87 18.20 12.90 -12.47
CA ARG A 87 17.79 14.30 -12.28
C ARG A 87 16.30 14.50 -12.61
N LYS A 88 15.81 13.95 -13.72
CA LYS A 88 14.38 13.98 -14.09
C LYS A 88 13.52 13.26 -13.05
N TYR A 89 13.99 12.10 -12.58
CA TYR A 89 13.32 11.35 -11.52
C TYR A 89 13.22 12.16 -10.23
N HIS A 90 14.33 12.72 -9.74
CA HIS A 90 14.36 13.58 -8.54
C HIS A 90 13.45 14.81 -8.68
N ALA A 91 13.37 15.42 -9.86
CA ALA A 91 12.46 16.54 -10.11
C ALA A 91 10.98 16.14 -10.02
N SER A 92 10.64 14.88 -10.32
CA SER A 92 9.26 14.37 -10.39
C SER A 92 8.67 13.91 -9.06
N VAL A 93 9.44 13.85 -7.98
CA VAL A 93 8.97 13.33 -6.67
C VAL A 93 8.59 14.44 -5.69
N ILE A 94 7.86 14.08 -4.64
CA ILE A 94 7.17 15.02 -3.74
C ILE A 94 7.98 15.40 -2.50
N HIS A 95 7.60 16.49 -1.85
CA HIS A 95 8.04 16.79 -0.48
C HIS A 95 6.99 16.30 0.53
N VAL A 96 7.44 15.94 1.74
CA VAL A 96 6.55 15.53 2.83
C VAL A 96 6.99 16.19 4.14
N PRO A 97 6.21 17.14 4.68
CA PRO A 97 4.95 17.66 4.15
C PRO A 97 5.12 18.51 2.87
N GLY A 98 4.04 18.70 2.12
CA GLY A 98 4.04 19.45 0.86
C GLY A 98 2.65 19.53 0.21
N PRO A 99 2.50 20.29 -0.90
CA PRO A 99 1.20 20.53 -1.53
C PRO A 99 0.54 19.23 -2.03
N GLU A 100 1.32 18.23 -2.46
CA GLU A 100 0.78 16.93 -2.86
C GLU A 100 0.21 16.15 -1.67
N VAL A 101 0.81 16.28 -0.47
CA VAL A 101 0.31 15.66 0.76
C VAL A 101 -1.01 16.32 1.18
N GLU A 102 -1.10 17.64 1.09
CA GLU A 102 -2.34 18.39 1.36
C GLU A 102 -3.45 17.99 0.39
N LYS A 103 -3.14 17.87 -0.91
CA LYS A 103 -4.11 17.43 -1.92
C LYS A 103 -4.59 15.99 -1.66
N LEU A 104 -3.70 15.07 -1.29
CA LEU A 104 -4.08 13.69 -0.91
C LEU A 104 -4.94 13.64 0.35
N ALA A 105 -4.62 14.49 1.34
CA ALA A 105 -5.41 14.60 2.56
C ALA A 105 -6.83 15.13 2.26
N GLU A 106 -6.93 16.14 1.40
CA GLU A 106 -8.21 16.67 0.93
C GLU A 106 -9.02 15.62 0.16
N ILE A 107 -8.38 14.82 -0.71
CA ILE A 107 -9.04 13.70 -1.40
C ILE A 107 -9.58 12.69 -0.38
N ALA A 108 -8.77 12.28 0.61
CA ALA A 108 -9.22 11.38 1.67
C ALA A 108 -10.43 11.91 2.43
N ARG A 109 -10.48 13.24 2.68
CA ARG A 109 -11.61 13.93 3.32
C ARG A 109 -12.87 13.93 2.46
N VAL A 110 -12.75 14.32 1.19
CA VAL A 110 -13.88 14.42 0.25
C VAL A 110 -14.58 13.08 0.09
N TYR A 111 -13.81 11.99 0.02
CA TYR A 111 -14.36 10.65 -0.14
C TYR A 111 -14.58 9.91 1.19
N ASN A 112 -14.28 10.54 2.32
CA ASN A 112 -14.43 9.99 3.67
C ASN A 112 -13.75 8.61 3.84
N VAL A 113 -12.49 8.49 3.40
CA VAL A 113 -11.71 7.25 3.48
C VAL A 113 -10.41 7.44 4.26
N TYR A 114 -9.99 6.42 4.99
CA TYR A 114 -8.60 6.25 5.39
C TYR A 114 -7.78 5.87 4.17
N LEU A 115 -6.59 6.45 4.04
CA LEU A 115 -5.73 6.24 2.87
C LEU A 115 -4.31 5.86 3.29
N VAL A 116 -3.82 4.75 2.72
CA VAL A 116 -2.41 4.37 2.75
C VAL A 116 -1.82 4.51 1.36
N MET A 117 -0.92 5.48 1.19
CA MET A 117 -0.35 5.83 -0.11
C MET A 117 1.15 5.56 -0.16
N GLY A 118 1.59 4.72 -1.11
CA GLY A 118 3.01 4.58 -1.41
C GLY A 118 3.51 5.76 -2.25
N ALA A 119 4.58 6.41 -1.79
CA ALA A 119 5.16 7.58 -2.42
C ALA A 119 6.69 7.54 -2.38
N ILE A 120 7.31 8.26 -3.31
CA ILE A 120 8.71 8.65 -3.20
C ILE A 120 8.74 10.10 -2.73
N GLU A 121 9.36 10.33 -1.57
CA GLU A 121 9.60 11.68 -1.06
C GLU A 121 11.05 12.09 -1.26
N LYS A 122 11.30 13.40 -1.33
CA LYS A 122 12.65 13.97 -1.32
C LYS A 122 12.88 14.87 -0.11
N ASP A 123 14.10 14.75 0.42
CA ASP A 123 14.63 15.56 1.52
C ASP A 123 16.04 16.01 1.10
N GLY A 124 16.15 17.28 0.72
CA GLY A 124 17.29 17.77 -0.08
C GLY A 124 17.45 17.00 -1.39
N TYR A 125 18.62 16.38 -1.57
CA TYR A 125 18.95 15.58 -2.75
C TYR A 125 18.75 14.08 -2.56
N THR A 126 18.29 13.64 -1.37
CA THR A 126 18.05 12.24 -1.08
C THR A 126 16.59 11.88 -1.30
N LEU A 127 16.35 10.73 -1.94
CA LEU A 127 15.01 10.18 -2.17
C LEU A 127 14.73 9.06 -1.17
N TYR A 128 13.49 8.94 -0.70
CA TYR A 128 13.07 7.90 0.22
C TYR A 128 11.78 7.24 -0.25
N CYS A 129 11.76 5.90 -0.25
CA CYS A 129 10.53 5.13 -0.44
C CYS A 129 9.71 5.16 0.85
N THR A 130 8.48 5.66 0.76
CA THR A 130 7.69 6.05 1.93
C THR A 130 6.23 5.59 1.81
N ALA A 131 5.64 5.13 2.91
CA ALA A 131 4.20 4.96 3.06
C ALA A 131 3.62 6.15 3.83
N LEU A 132 2.60 6.79 3.27
CA LEU A 132 1.89 7.93 3.85
C LEU A 132 0.51 7.49 4.36
N PHE A 133 0.09 8.04 5.49
CA PHE A 133 -1.17 7.69 6.15
C PHE A 133 -2.05 8.92 6.31
N PHE A 134 -3.32 8.80 5.94
CA PHE A 134 -4.32 9.87 6.06
C PHE A 134 -5.60 9.35 6.71
N SER A 135 -6.22 10.18 7.52
CA SER A 135 -7.54 9.92 8.09
C SER A 135 -8.66 10.30 7.13
N SER A 136 -9.85 9.73 7.33
CA SER A 136 -11.09 10.14 6.64
C SER A 136 -11.50 11.60 6.89
N GLU A 137 -10.97 12.25 7.93
CA GLU A 137 -11.19 13.69 8.21
C GLU A 137 -10.24 14.61 7.42
N GLY A 138 -9.33 14.06 6.61
CA GLY A 138 -8.33 14.83 5.88
C GLY A 138 -7.11 15.26 6.70
N ARG A 139 -6.80 14.56 7.79
CA ARG A 139 -5.55 14.76 8.53
C ARG A 139 -4.45 13.86 7.98
N PHE A 140 -3.26 14.41 7.78
CA PHE A 140 -2.05 13.63 7.58
C PHE A 140 -1.61 13.03 8.93
N LEU A 141 -1.74 11.72 9.08
CA LEU A 141 -1.41 11.01 10.31
C LEU A 141 0.10 10.88 10.50
N GLY A 142 0.82 10.72 9.38
CA GLY A 142 2.27 10.66 9.34
C GLY A 142 2.78 9.71 8.26
N LYS A 143 4.03 9.25 8.42
CA LYS A 143 4.74 8.49 7.40
C LYS A 143 5.60 7.37 7.97
N HIS A 144 5.97 6.44 7.10
CA HIS A 144 6.98 5.42 7.32
C HIS A 144 7.97 5.39 6.15
N ARG A 145 9.26 5.65 6.42
CA ARG A 145 10.34 5.48 5.43
C ARG A 145 10.84 4.03 5.48
N LYS A 146 10.94 3.38 4.31
CA LYS A 146 11.50 2.03 4.16
C LYS A 146 12.87 1.98 4.83
N VAL A 147 13.03 1.12 5.84
CA VAL A 147 14.25 1.01 6.66
C VAL A 147 15.45 0.67 5.80
N MET A 148 15.29 -0.27 4.87
CA MET A 148 16.38 -0.72 4.01
C MET A 148 15.89 -0.95 2.58
N PRO A 149 16.34 -0.12 1.62
CA PRO A 149 16.13 -0.39 0.21
C PRO A 149 16.75 -1.75 -0.21
N THR A 150 16.04 -2.45 -1.08
CA THR A 150 16.41 -3.79 -1.54
C THR A 150 17.35 -3.69 -2.74
N THR A 151 18.45 -4.46 -2.71
CA THR A 151 19.39 -4.61 -3.84
C THR A 151 19.78 -3.27 -4.48
N THR A 152 19.42 -3.03 -5.75
CA THR A 152 19.77 -1.84 -6.53
C THR A 152 19.00 -0.59 -6.14
N GLU A 153 17.91 -0.72 -5.38
CA GLU A 153 17.21 0.43 -4.81
C GLU A 153 18.14 1.27 -3.91
N ARG A 154 19.16 0.64 -3.31
CA ARG A 154 20.17 1.31 -2.46
C ARG A 154 20.99 2.36 -3.20
N CYS A 155 21.03 2.30 -4.52
CA CYS A 155 21.73 3.29 -5.33
C CYS A 155 20.89 4.54 -5.59
N ILE A 156 19.57 4.49 -5.33
CA ILE A 156 18.63 5.56 -5.67
C ILE A 156 17.81 6.07 -4.48
N TRP A 157 17.64 5.25 -3.42
CA TRP A 157 16.88 5.59 -2.22
C TRP A 157 17.75 5.50 -0.96
N GLY A 158 17.48 6.41 -0.03
CA GLY A 158 18.08 6.45 1.30
C GLY A 158 17.47 5.43 2.27
N TYR A 159 18.17 5.23 3.38
CA TYR A 159 17.73 4.35 4.47
C TYR A 159 16.77 5.09 5.41
N GLY A 160 15.67 4.45 5.77
CA GLY A 160 14.83 4.87 6.88
C GLY A 160 15.42 4.44 8.23
N ASP A 161 14.73 4.81 9.31
CA ASP A 161 15.08 4.42 10.67
C ASP A 161 13.84 3.95 11.47
N GLY A 162 14.08 3.48 12.69
CA GLY A 162 13.04 2.97 13.57
C GLY A 162 12.06 4.02 14.13
N SER A 163 12.37 5.31 14.03
CA SER A 163 11.49 6.40 14.51
C SER A 163 10.23 6.52 13.66
N THR A 164 10.28 6.03 12.42
CA THR A 164 9.16 6.08 11.46
C THR A 164 8.41 4.77 11.32
N ILE A 165 8.33 3.93 12.36
CA ILE A 165 7.54 2.66 12.33
C ILE A 165 6.22 2.85 13.09
N PRO A 166 5.22 3.59 12.56
CA PRO A 166 3.99 3.89 13.29
C PRO A 166 3.01 2.71 13.26
N VAL A 167 2.13 2.70 14.27
CA VAL A 167 0.82 2.03 14.22
C VAL A 167 -0.18 3.07 14.68
N TYR A 168 -1.12 3.44 13.81
CA TYR A 168 -2.12 4.46 14.09
C TYR A 168 -3.39 3.82 14.65
N ASP A 169 -3.84 4.33 15.79
CA ASP A 169 -5.12 3.93 16.39
C ASP A 169 -6.25 4.69 15.68
N THR A 170 -7.14 3.97 14.99
CA THR A 170 -8.24 4.54 14.20
C THR A 170 -9.56 3.88 14.58
N PRO A 171 -10.72 4.48 14.25
CA PRO A 171 -12.01 3.81 14.40
C PRO A 171 -12.13 2.50 13.62
N LEU A 172 -11.29 2.29 12.59
CA LEU A 172 -11.20 1.03 11.83
C LEU A 172 -10.32 -0.02 12.53
N GLY A 173 -9.67 0.31 13.65
CA GLY A 173 -8.64 -0.51 14.28
C GLY A 173 -7.23 0.04 14.06
N LYS A 174 -6.24 -0.69 14.58
CA LYS A 174 -4.83 -0.28 14.57
C LYS A 174 -4.15 -0.55 13.21
N LEU A 175 -3.86 0.52 12.47
CA LEU A 175 -3.33 0.51 11.11
C LEU A 175 -1.81 0.68 11.09
N GLY A 176 -1.09 -0.24 10.44
CA GLY A 176 0.37 -0.17 10.23
C GLY A 176 0.76 -0.57 8.81
N ALA A 177 2.02 -0.34 8.44
CA ALA A 177 2.53 -0.78 7.14
C ALA A 177 3.98 -1.29 7.18
N ALA A 178 4.30 -2.16 6.23
CA ALA A 178 5.66 -2.59 5.90
C ALA A 178 5.83 -2.65 4.40
N ILE A 179 6.89 -2.04 3.87
CA ILE A 179 7.08 -1.88 2.44
C ILE A 179 7.91 -3.05 1.90
N CYS A 180 7.36 -3.80 0.94
CA CYS A 180 8.08 -4.83 0.19
C CYS A 180 8.85 -5.79 1.12
N TRP A 181 10.16 -5.94 0.97
CA TRP A 181 10.94 -6.94 1.73
C TRP A 181 11.20 -6.61 3.20
N GLU A 182 10.72 -5.47 3.72
CA GLU A 182 10.64 -5.27 5.19
C GLU A 182 9.78 -6.34 5.86
N ASN A 183 8.80 -6.88 5.12
CA ASN A 183 7.99 -8.02 5.54
C ASN A 183 8.80 -9.30 5.83
N ARG A 184 10.03 -9.41 5.31
CA ARG A 184 10.93 -10.53 5.61
C ARG A 184 11.75 -10.30 6.88
N MET A 185 11.76 -9.09 7.43
CA MET A 185 12.53 -8.76 8.63
C MET A 185 11.74 -9.14 9.89
N PRO A 186 12.19 -10.14 10.67
CA PRO A 186 11.45 -10.60 11.84
C PRO A 186 11.31 -9.49 12.90
N LEU A 187 12.37 -8.72 13.15
CA LEU A 187 12.34 -7.63 14.13
C LEU A 187 11.36 -6.50 13.74
N TYR A 188 11.22 -6.20 12.44
CA TYR A 188 10.26 -5.22 11.97
C TYR A 188 8.82 -5.69 12.23
N ARG A 189 8.52 -6.94 11.86
CA ARG A 189 7.21 -7.56 12.11
C ARG A 189 6.88 -7.62 13.59
N THR A 190 7.82 -8.11 14.41
CA THR A 190 7.67 -8.15 15.87
C THR A 190 7.41 -6.76 16.45
N ALA A 191 8.05 -5.72 15.94
CA ALA A 191 7.79 -4.34 16.39
C ALA A 191 6.36 -3.88 16.08
N LEU A 192 5.79 -4.22 14.91
CA LEU A 192 4.40 -3.92 14.60
C LEU A 192 3.42 -4.73 15.46
N TYR A 193 3.71 -6.02 15.70
CA TYR A 193 2.88 -6.86 16.58
C TYR A 193 2.90 -6.35 18.02
N ALA A 194 4.06 -5.94 18.53
CA ALA A 194 4.18 -5.36 19.87
C ALA A 194 3.40 -4.05 20.04
N LYS A 195 3.17 -3.33 18.94
CA LYS A 195 2.31 -2.12 18.89
C LYS A 195 0.82 -2.46 18.66
N GLY A 196 0.48 -3.74 18.50
CA GLY A 196 -0.88 -4.23 18.36
C GLY A 196 -1.50 -3.99 17.00
N VAL A 197 -0.74 -4.08 15.91
CA VAL A 197 -1.30 -3.93 14.55
C VAL A 197 -2.46 -4.91 14.29
N GLU A 198 -3.58 -4.39 13.80
CA GLU A 198 -4.77 -5.18 13.43
C GLU A 198 -4.97 -5.20 11.91
N ILE A 199 -4.68 -4.08 11.25
CA ILE A 199 -4.69 -3.93 9.79
C ILE A 199 -3.25 -3.67 9.33
N TYR A 200 -2.67 -4.67 8.67
CA TYR A 200 -1.31 -4.68 8.18
C TYR A 200 -1.29 -4.39 6.67
N CYS A 201 -0.89 -3.18 6.29
CA CYS A 201 -0.74 -2.81 4.88
C CYS A 201 0.65 -3.19 4.36
N ALA A 202 0.70 -3.90 3.23
CA ALA A 202 1.94 -4.33 2.60
C ALA A 202 2.03 -3.83 1.14
N PRO A 203 2.28 -2.51 0.91
CA PRO A 203 2.60 -2.01 -0.42
C PRO A 203 3.86 -2.70 -0.96
N THR A 204 3.81 -3.15 -2.22
CA THR A 204 4.91 -3.91 -2.82
C THR A 204 5.04 -3.67 -4.32
N ALA A 205 6.25 -3.91 -4.83
CA ALA A 205 6.58 -4.06 -6.24
C ALA A 205 6.88 -5.52 -6.63
N ASP A 206 6.76 -6.47 -5.69
CA ASP A 206 7.03 -7.91 -5.85
C ASP A 206 5.72 -8.67 -6.16
N GLY A 207 5.61 -9.13 -7.40
CA GLY A 207 4.47 -9.88 -7.91
C GLY A 207 4.77 -11.36 -8.07
N SER A 208 5.75 -11.88 -7.34
CA SER A 208 6.11 -13.30 -7.36
C SER A 208 5.05 -14.18 -6.69
N LYS A 209 5.12 -15.50 -6.92
CA LYS A 209 4.21 -16.46 -6.24
C LYS A 209 4.59 -16.58 -4.76
N GLU A 210 5.87 -16.46 -4.45
CA GLU A 210 6.47 -16.53 -3.12
C GLU A 210 5.95 -15.42 -2.22
N TRP A 211 5.70 -14.23 -2.77
CA TRP A 211 5.11 -13.11 -2.04
C TRP A 211 3.77 -13.48 -1.38
N LYS A 212 2.92 -14.23 -2.10
CA LYS A 212 1.63 -14.71 -1.58
C LYS A 212 1.79 -15.59 -0.34
N SER A 213 2.70 -16.55 -0.41
CA SER A 213 2.99 -17.44 0.71
C SER A 213 3.55 -16.66 1.92
N SER A 214 4.39 -15.66 1.66
CA SER A 214 4.96 -14.80 2.71
C SER A 214 3.89 -13.98 3.42
N MET A 215 2.98 -13.34 2.69
CA MET A 215 1.89 -12.57 3.30
C MET A 215 0.95 -13.47 4.12
N LEU A 216 0.77 -14.74 3.71
CA LEU A 216 -0.10 -15.70 4.41
C LEU A 216 0.46 -16.06 5.76
N HIS A 217 1.76 -16.32 5.76
CA HIS A 217 2.49 -16.56 6.98
C HIS A 217 2.38 -15.37 7.94
N ILE A 218 2.52 -14.13 7.46
CA ILE A 218 2.40 -12.92 8.30
C ILE A 218 0.99 -12.76 8.87
N ALA A 219 -0.05 -13.00 8.08
CA ALA A 219 -1.44 -12.95 8.57
C ALA A 219 -1.67 -13.93 9.72
N LEU A 220 -1.10 -15.14 9.62
CA LEU A 220 -1.19 -16.18 10.66
C LEU A 220 -0.33 -15.87 11.88
N GLU A 221 0.92 -15.45 11.66
CA GLU A 221 1.87 -15.14 12.72
C GLU A 221 1.42 -13.93 13.55
N GLY A 222 0.94 -12.87 12.89
CA GLY A 222 0.49 -11.65 13.55
C GLY A 222 -0.96 -11.69 14.03
N GLY A 223 -1.78 -12.62 13.52
CA GLY A 223 -3.22 -12.63 13.79
C GLY A 223 -3.94 -11.38 13.28
N CYS A 224 -3.42 -10.75 12.22
CA CYS A 224 -3.89 -9.47 11.68
C CYS A 224 -4.37 -9.62 10.23
N PHE A 225 -5.15 -8.65 9.75
CA PHE A 225 -5.57 -8.59 8.36
C PHE A 225 -4.43 -8.05 7.50
N VAL A 226 -3.99 -8.79 6.48
CA VAL A 226 -2.90 -8.35 5.60
C VAL A 226 -3.44 -7.86 4.25
N LEU A 227 -3.25 -6.57 3.98
CA LEU A 227 -3.68 -5.89 2.75
C LEU A 227 -2.46 -5.58 1.85
N SER A 228 -2.18 -6.45 0.87
CA SER A 228 -1.02 -6.27 -0.02
C SER A 228 -1.41 -5.59 -1.33
N ALA A 229 -0.84 -4.40 -1.58
CA ALA A 229 -1.06 -3.64 -2.82
C ALA A 229 0.14 -3.71 -3.75
N CYS A 230 -0.05 -4.29 -4.94
CA CYS A 230 1.00 -4.39 -5.95
C CYS A 230 0.60 -3.64 -7.22
N GLN A 231 1.54 -2.88 -7.78
CA GLN A 231 1.32 -2.17 -9.05
C GLN A 231 1.26 -3.15 -10.23
N PHE A 232 0.48 -2.77 -11.25
CA PHE A 232 0.45 -3.43 -12.55
C PHE A 232 0.83 -2.42 -13.63
N CYS A 233 1.83 -2.74 -14.45
CA CYS A 233 2.31 -1.90 -15.54
C CYS A 233 2.78 -2.75 -16.72
N ARG A 234 2.65 -2.20 -17.93
CA ARG A 234 3.14 -2.77 -19.19
C ARG A 234 4.34 -1.98 -19.69
N ARG A 235 5.14 -2.57 -20.60
CA ARG A 235 6.31 -1.88 -21.18
C ARG A 235 5.96 -0.55 -21.85
N LYS A 236 4.80 -0.48 -22.51
CA LYS A 236 4.28 0.74 -23.15
C LYS A 236 3.98 1.89 -22.17
N ASP A 237 3.89 1.61 -20.87
CA ASP A 237 3.65 2.65 -19.85
C ASP A 237 4.92 3.44 -19.51
N PHE A 238 6.07 3.02 -20.05
CA PHE A 238 7.38 3.65 -19.89
C PHE A 238 7.92 4.10 -21.25
N PRO A 239 8.71 5.18 -21.35
CA PRO A 239 9.30 5.63 -22.60
C PRO A 239 10.28 4.58 -23.15
N GLU A 240 10.55 4.65 -24.44
CA GLU A 240 11.65 3.89 -25.05
C GLU A 240 12.98 4.39 -24.50
N HIS A 241 13.79 3.47 -23.97
CA HIS A 241 15.12 3.78 -23.45
C HIS A 241 15.94 2.48 -23.38
N PRO A 242 17.23 2.50 -23.76
CA PRO A 242 18.07 1.30 -23.80
C PRO A 242 18.36 0.68 -22.42
N ASP A 243 18.25 1.46 -21.34
CA ASP A 243 18.49 0.96 -19.98
C ASP A 243 17.35 0.13 -19.37
N TYR A 244 16.20 0.01 -20.03
CA TYR A 244 15.13 -0.86 -19.56
C TYR A 244 15.48 -2.34 -19.79
N LEU A 245 15.50 -3.12 -18.71
CA LEU A 245 15.86 -4.54 -18.70
C LEU A 245 14.73 -5.50 -19.08
N PHE A 246 13.64 -5.01 -19.67
CA PHE A 246 12.48 -5.84 -20.02
C PHE A 246 11.79 -5.38 -21.29
N THR A 247 11.21 -6.35 -21.99
CA THR A 247 10.62 -6.18 -23.32
C THR A 247 9.09 -6.32 -23.35
N ASP A 248 8.46 -6.87 -22.30
CA ASP A 248 6.99 -7.03 -22.19
C ASP A 248 6.48 -6.89 -20.72
N CYS A 249 5.22 -7.23 -20.43
CA CYS A 249 4.61 -7.21 -19.11
C CYS A 249 5.45 -7.98 -18.07
N MET A 250 5.95 -7.28 -17.06
CA MET A 250 6.82 -7.88 -16.03
C MET A 250 6.07 -8.47 -14.83
N MET A 251 4.76 -8.30 -14.71
CA MET A 251 4.06 -8.63 -13.46
C MET A 251 2.83 -9.49 -13.69
N THR A 252 2.86 -10.68 -13.11
CA THR A 252 1.69 -11.54 -12.91
C THR A 252 0.72 -10.88 -11.93
N LYS A 253 -0.57 -11.07 -12.18
CA LYS A 253 -1.73 -10.48 -11.47
C LYS A 253 -1.80 -10.90 -10.00
N ASN A 254 -0.90 -10.39 -9.17
CA ASN A 254 -0.81 -10.79 -7.77
C ASN A 254 -1.23 -9.64 -6.86
N LEU A 255 -2.54 -9.57 -6.65
CA LEU A 255 -3.10 -8.86 -5.51
C LEU A 255 -3.50 -9.89 -4.46
N ILE A 256 -3.08 -9.67 -3.22
CA ILE A 256 -3.17 -10.68 -2.18
C ILE A 256 -3.78 -10.05 -0.93
N LEU A 257 -4.94 -10.58 -0.54
CA LEU A 257 -5.59 -10.32 0.73
C LEU A 257 -5.60 -11.61 1.53
N LEU A 258 -5.17 -11.55 2.78
CA LEU A 258 -5.07 -12.72 3.63
C LEU A 258 -5.64 -12.44 5.02
N LEU A 259 -6.53 -13.34 5.43
CA LEU A 259 -7.25 -13.27 6.70
C LEU A 259 -6.44 -13.93 7.83
N PRO A 260 -6.62 -13.51 9.11
CA PRO A 260 -5.90 -14.05 10.28
C PRO A 260 -5.98 -15.58 10.47
N ARG A 261 -6.94 -16.24 9.82
CA ARG A 261 -7.20 -17.69 9.88
C ARG A 261 -6.96 -18.43 8.56
N ALA A 262 -6.05 -17.93 7.72
CA ALA A 262 -5.60 -18.58 6.48
C ALA A 262 -6.62 -18.72 5.34
N VAL A 263 -7.73 -17.97 5.36
CA VAL A 263 -8.60 -17.90 4.19
C VAL A 263 -7.94 -16.95 3.18
N VAL A 264 -7.37 -17.56 2.14
CA VAL A 264 -6.75 -16.87 1.01
C VAL A 264 -7.84 -16.51 0.02
N SER A 265 -8.10 -15.22 -0.18
CA SER A 265 -8.85 -14.76 -1.34
C SER A 265 -7.85 -14.22 -2.37
N SER A 266 -7.44 -15.05 -3.31
CA SER A 266 -6.60 -14.62 -4.43
C SER A 266 -7.43 -14.37 -5.67
N PHE A 267 -7.46 -13.13 -6.14
CA PHE A 267 -8.30 -12.71 -7.24
C PHE A 267 -7.46 -12.49 -8.50
N HIS A 268 -7.84 -13.14 -9.60
CA HIS A 268 -7.22 -13.00 -10.92
C HIS A 268 -8.11 -12.22 -11.92
N HIS A 269 -9.32 -11.82 -11.50
CA HIS A 269 -10.35 -11.22 -12.34
C HIS A 269 -11.11 -10.09 -11.63
N TRP A 270 -11.68 -9.20 -12.46
CA TRP A 270 -12.67 -8.20 -12.08
C TRP A 270 -13.96 -8.88 -11.63
N GLU A 271 -14.12 -9.06 -10.34
CA GLU A 271 -15.40 -9.45 -9.76
C GLU A 271 -15.65 -8.61 -8.50
N ARG A 272 -16.81 -7.93 -8.46
CA ARG A 272 -17.36 -7.39 -7.21
C ARG A 272 -17.76 -8.59 -6.36
N PHE A 273 -16.98 -8.93 -5.35
CA PHE A 273 -17.39 -9.92 -4.36
C PHE A 273 -17.62 -9.29 -3.00
N LEU A 274 -18.83 -9.50 -2.49
CA LEU A 274 -19.17 -9.36 -1.08
C LEU A 274 -18.71 -10.64 -0.38
N LEU A 275 -17.70 -10.55 0.48
CA LEU A 275 -17.32 -11.65 1.37
C LEU A 275 -18.01 -11.43 2.72
N ASP A 276 -19.26 -11.91 2.84
CA ASP A 276 -19.97 -11.97 4.12
C ASP A 276 -19.53 -13.24 4.86
N GLN A 277 -18.78 -13.08 5.95
CA GLN A 277 -18.45 -14.20 6.84
C GLN A 277 -18.76 -13.86 8.30
N THR A 278 -20.03 -14.00 8.69
CA THR A 278 -20.40 -14.17 10.09
C THR A 278 -19.85 -15.48 10.65
N LEU A 279 -18.65 -15.49 11.23
CA LEU A 279 -18.18 -16.64 12.03
C LEU A 279 -17.54 -16.19 13.35
N ASN A 280 -18.27 -16.53 14.40
CA ASN A 280 -18.15 -16.10 15.78
C ASN A 280 -16.92 -16.69 16.50
N GLN A 281 -16.45 -15.92 17.49
CA GLN A 281 -15.59 -16.25 18.64
C GLN A 281 -14.05 -16.14 18.49
N ARG A 282 -13.58 -15.00 19.04
CA ARG A 282 -12.35 -14.77 19.85
C ARG A 282 -11.05 -14.26 19.19
N VAL A 283 -11.06 -13.77 17.95
CA VAL A 283 -9.93 -12.97 17.42
C VAL A 283 -10.50 -11.78 16.67
N SER A 284 -10.50 -10.60 17.30
CA SER A 284 -11.09 -9.32 16.84
C SER A 284 -12.57 -9.41 16.40
N SER A 285 -13.43 -8.57 16.99
CA SER A 285 -14.85 -8.47 16.62
C SER A 285 -15.08 -7.79 15.25
N GLN A 286 -14.07 -7.70 14.39
CA GLN A 286 -14.13 -6.97 13.13
C GLN A 286 -14.12 -7.90 11.92
N LEU A 287 -14.96 -7.57 10.94
CA LEU A 287 -15.08 -8.24 9.66
C LEU A 287 -14.58 -7.27 8.59
N ILE A 288 -13.74 -7.67 7.63
CA ILE A 288 -13.29 -6.77 6.56
C ILE A 288 -13.74 -7.28 5.18
N LEU A 289 -14.59 -6.50 4.52
CA LEU A 289 -15.11 -6.69 3.16
C LEU A 289 -14.20 -5.97 2.15
N ILE A 290 -13.76 -6.62 1.07
CA ILE A 290 -12.71 -6.03 0.23
C ILE A 290 -13.02 -5.99 -1.26
N LEU A 291 -12.82 -4.81 -1.86
CA LEU A 291 -12.90 -4.59 -3.30
C LEU A 291 -11.49 -4.48 -3.90
N VAL A 292 -11.25 -5.26 -4.95
CA VAL A 292 -10.01 -5.20 -5.73
C VAL A 292 -10.24 -4.38 -6.98
N MET A 293 -9.40 -3.36 -7.22
CA MET A 293 -9.51 -2.48 -8.38
C MET A 293 -8.27 -2.59 -9.27
N SER A 294 -8.45 -2.85 -10.57
CA SER A 294 -7.37 -3.04 -11.54
C SER A 294 -7.52 -2.11 -12.75
N GLN A 295 -6.43 -1.83 -13.48
CA GLN A 295 -6.41 -0.89 -14.64
C GLN A 295 -6.36 -1.56 -16.03
N GLU A 296 -6.49 -2.89 -16.14
CA GLU A 296 -6.46 -3.54 -17.46
C GLU A 296 -7.78 -3.39 -18.27
N PRO A 297 -7.72 -2.97 -19.55
CA PRO A 297 -8.90 -2.89 -20.44
C PRO A 297 -9.46 -4.24 -20.91
N SER A 298 -8.75 -5.35 -20.71
CA SER A 298 -9.06 -6.65 -21.32
C SER A 298 -9.75 -7.60 -20.34
N TYR A 299 -10.84 -7.17 -19.71
CA TYR A 299 -11.84 -8.05 -19.08
C TYR A 299 -13.21 -7.37 -19.14
N THR A 300 -13.95 -7.62 -20.21
CA THR A 300 -15.40 -7.41 -20.24
C THR A 300 -16.06 -8.37 -19.25
N SER A 301 -17.00 -7.86 -18.46
CA SER A 301 -17.89 -8.63 -17.60
C SER A 301 -18.50 -9.80 -18.38
N MET A 302 -18.15 -11.02 -18.02
CA MET A 302 -18.78 -12.25 -18.53
C MET A 302 -19.49 -12.89 -17.34
N TRP A 303 -20.81 -12.74 -17.29
CA TRP A 303 -21.66 -13.50 -16.39
C TRP A 303 -21.76 -14.92 -16.94
N TRP A 304 -21.40 -15.92 -16.15
CA TRP A 304 -21.69 -17.32 -16.46
C TRP A 304 -22.73 -17.82 -15.47
N ASP A 305 -23.88 -18.26 -16.00
CA ASP A 305 -24.86 -19.04 -15.27
C ASP A 305 -24.27 -20.41 -14.94
N ILE A 306 -24.39 -20.83 -13.67
CA ILE A 306 -24.14 -22.21 -13.27
C ILE A 306 -25.42 -22.73 -12.61
N THR A 307 -26.15 -23.55 -13.37
CA THR A 307 -26.97 -24.67 -12.85
C THR A 307 -26.08 -25.74 -12.24
#